data_AF-A0A9P9JF48-F1
#
_entry.id   AF-A0A9P9JF48-F1
#
_cell.length_a   1.000
_cell.length_b   1.000
_cell.length_c   1.000
_cell.angle_alpha   90.00
_cell.angle_beta   90.00
_cell.angle_gamma   90.00
#
_symmetry.space_group_name_H-M   'P 1'
#
loop_
_entity.id
_entity.type
_entity.pdbx_description
1 polymer ?
#
loop_
_entity_poly.entity_id
_entity_poly.type
_entity_poly.pdbx_seq_one_letter_code
_entity_poly.pdbx_strand_id
1 'polypeptide(L)'
;MADDKDAPHDETRVAEHENHPVKWYRSPTYNATILGMCSFAAPGLWGAMNSLGAGGAQKPYLVNTGNALTFCMMVLSCWSTSAIVKYIGIKGALIVGTIGFAPYSAGLYLNNRYGVEWLVILGAALCGISAGIFWASEAAIGISYPEPKNRGRLVAYWLTWTRLGQILGGAINLGMNVDRNEAGKVSYNVYLIFIALQCCGPFAALLLNHPSKVQRSDGKKVDLTIFDHPWTEFKATTKTFLRKEFLLLILWIGQAVYSEAVFFTYIALFFSVRARALGSFISGIVAVIAGNLLGVWLDQHRVALKKRARWAFAVIMTLQGAWWIWLTINVTEFRRTQPIYDWSDPGFGRAFGVFVFLVSGFQLNYNFAFFIIGELSSSPQETIRLSALLRGTESAWQAVSYGLNAIPIFAAVGSTYINFGIWGLSLVPAWLVVRKFGTSESSNSDAEAQGDSSDKTQLDVKN
;
A
#
# COMPACT_ATOMS: atom_id res chain seq x y z
N MET A 1 6.47 0.53 -70.44
CA MET A 1 7.55 1.22 -69.72
C MET A 1 6.96 2.49 -69.15
N ALA A 2 6.36 2.36 -67.97
CA ALA A 2 5.88 3.49 -67.17
C ALA A 2 6.98 3.69 -66.12
N ASP A 3 7.63 4.85 -66.16
CA ASP A 3 8.60 5.24 -65.14
C ASP A 3 7.87 6.07 -64.09
N ASP A 4 8.15 5.71 -62.84
CA ASP A 4 7.34 5.97 -61.67
C ASP A 4 7.47 7.42 -61.20
N LYS A 5 6.38 7.94 -60.65
CA LYS A 5 6.27 9.31 -60.17
C LYS A 5 6.97 9.45 -58.82
N ASP A 6 7.69 10.56 -58.67
CA ASP A 6 8.18 11.08 -57.40
C ASP A 6 7.10 11.04 -56.31
N ALA A 7 7.24 10.10 -55.38
CA ALA A 7 6.51 10.07 -54.12
C ALA A 7 7.24 10.98 -53.11
N PRO A 8 6.55 11.91 -52.44
CA PRO A 8 7.19 12.71 -51.39
C PRO A 8 7.51 11.78 -50.21
N HIS A 9 8.80 11.68 -49.87
CA HIS A 9 9.27 11.09 -48.63
C HIS A 9 8.60 11.78 -47.45
N ASP A 10 7.66 11.09 -46.81
CA ASP A 10 7.12 11.45 -45.50
C ASP A 10 8.22 11.17 -44.46
N GLU A 11 9.14 12.12 -44.32
CA GLU A 11 10.04 12.19 -43.17
C GLU A 11 9.19 12.42 -41.93
N THR A 12 8.75 11.34 -41.30
CA THR A 12 8.34 11.34 -39.90
C THR A 12 9.59 11.68 -39.08
N ARG A 13 9.91 12.96 -38.96
CA ARG A 13 10.91 13.49 -38.03
C ARG A 13 10.56 12.93 -36.65
N VAL A 14 11.33 11.94 -36.20
CA VAL A 14 11.42 11.60 -34.80
C VAL A 14 11.88 12.87 -34.11
N ALA A 15 10.94 13.60 -33.51
CA ALA A 15 11.24 14.82 -32.79
C ALA A 15 12.31 14.50 -31.74
N GLU A 16 13.54 14.98 -31.98
CA GLU A 16 14.56 15.03 -30.96
C GLU A 16 13.95 15.74 -29.76
N HIS A 17 13.81 15.01 -28.66
CA HIS A 17 13.33 15.59 -27.41
C HIS A 17 14.39 16.57 -26.89
N GLU A 18 14.27 17.84 -27.27
CA GLU A 18 15.01 18.93 -26.65
C GLU A 18 14.71 18.93 -25.14
N ASN A 19 15.72 18.58 -24.34
CA ASN A 19 15.61 18.65 -22.90
C ASN A 19 15.61 20.13 -22.49
N HIS A 20 14.47 20.63 -22.03
CA HIS A 20 14.37 22.00 -21.55
C HIS A 20 15.07 22.16 -20.20
N PRO A 21 15.76 23.29 -19.95
CA PRO A 21 16.38 23.56 -18.66
C PRO A 21 15.31 23.73 -17.56
N VAL A 22 15.36 22.86 -16.55
CA VAL A 22 14.42 22.83 -15.42
C VAL A 22 15.08 23.43 -14.18
N LYS A 23 14.38 24.33 -13.48
CA LYS A 23 14.83 24.80 -12.15
C LYS A 23 14.69 23.66 -11.14
N TRP A 24 15.75 23.38 -10.38
CA TRP A 24 15.76 22.28 -9.41
C TRP A 24 14.55 22.30 -8.46
N TYR A 25 14.22 23.44 -7.85
CA TYR A 25 13.08 23.56 -6.92
C TYR A 25 11.69 23.47 -7.60
N ARG A 26 11.62 23.34 -8.93
CA ARG A 26 10.39 23.12 -9.71
C ARG A 26 10.39 21.79 -10.45
N SER A 27 11.45 20.99 -10.29
CA SER A 27 11.60 19.72 -10.99
C SER A 27 10.65 18.66 -10.43
N PRO A 28 10.36 17.61 -11.21
CA PRO A 28 9.63 16.44 -10.71
C PRO A 28 10.37 15.74 -9.56
N THR A 29 11.71 15.74 -9.56
CA THR A 29 12.53 15.14 -8.49
C THR A 29 12.40 15.89 -7.16
N TYR A 30 12.37 17.22 -7.18
CA TYR A 30 12.12 18.02 -5.98
C TYR A 30 10.73 17.72 -5.41
N ASN A 31 9.70 17.74 -6.25
CA ASN A 31 8.33 17.45 -5.80
C ASN A 31 8.17 16.02 -5.28
N ALA A 32 8.85 15.04 -5.90
CA ALA A 32 8.88 13.66 -5.39
C ALA A 32 9.60 13.55 -4.03
N THR A 33 10.63 14.39 -3.79
CA THR A 33 11.31 14.48 -2.48
C THR A 33 10.38 15.07 -1.42
N ILE A 34 9.66 16.16 -1.74
CA ILE A 34 8.67 16.75 -0.84
C ILE A 34 7.56 15.74 -0.51
N LEU A 35 7.02 15.08 -1.54
CA LEU A 35 6.02 14.03 -1.35
C LEU A 35 6.58 12.90 -0.46
N GLY A 36 7.83 12.49 -0.69
CA GLY A 36 8.53 11.48 0.11
C GLY A 36 8.68 11.88 1.57
N MET A 37 9.05 13.13 1.88
CA MET A 37 9.10 13.63 3.25
C MET A 37 7.73 13.59 3.93
N CYS A 38 6.66 13.92 3.21
CA CYS A 38 5.30 13.80 3.73
C CYS A 38 4.95 12.32 4.00
N SER A 39 5.28 11.41 3.08
CA SER A 39 5.01 9.97 3.22
C SER A 39 5.85 9.34 4.34
N PHE A 40 7.07 9.84 4.55
CA PHE A 40 7.91 9.49 5.69
C PHE A 40 7.23 9.91 7.01
N ALA A 41 6.83 11.18 7.12
CA ALA A 41 6.30 11.75 8.36
C ALA A 41 4.91 11.19 8.72
N ALA A 42 4.05 10.94 7.73
CA ALA A 42 2.68 10.49 7.95
C ALA A 42 2.56 8.95 7.87
N PRO A 43 2.31 8.32 6.71
CA PRO A 43 2.08 6.87 6.64
C PRO A 43 3.30 6.02 7.06
N GLY A 44 4.52 6.51 6.87
CA GLY A 44 5.75 5.83 7.29
C GLY A 44 5.82 5.63 8.81
N LEU A 45 5.69 6.73 9.56
CA LEU A 45 5.66 6.67 11.03
C LEU A 45 4.40 5.98 11.58
N TRP A 46 3.25 6.12 10.91
CA TRP A 46 2.06 5.34 11.26
C TRP A 46 2.28 3.83 11.12
N GLY A 47 2.95 3.42 10.03
CA GLY A 47 3.35 2.02 9.83
C GLY A 47 4.32 1.54 10.92
N ALA A 48 5.28 2.38 11.31
CA ALA A 48 6.20 2.07 12.41
C ALA A 48 5.50 1.88 13.77
N MET A 49 4.45 2.66 14.04
CA MET A 49 3.65 2.48 15.25
C MET A 49 2.89 1.15 15.23
N ASN A 50 2.31 0.79 14.09
CA ASN A 50 1.55 -0.45 13.98
C ASN A 50 2.45 -1.68 14.06
N SER A 51 3.68 -1.59 13.55
CA SER A 51 4.64 -2.70 13.60
C SER A 51 5.12 -3.08 15.00
N LEU A 52 4.84 -2.24 16.00
CA LEU A 52 5.03 -2.56 17.40
C LEU A 52 4.02 -3.56 17.98
N GLY A 53 2.99 -3.88 17.21
CA GLY A 53 1.81 -4.57 17.72
C GLY A 53 0.94 -3.61 18.51
N ALA A 54 -0.26 -3.37 17.99
CA ALA A 54 -1.27 -2.50 18.59
C ALA A 54 -0.75 -1.12 19.00
N GLY A 55 0.01 -0.45 18.13
CA GLY A 55 0.50 0.90 18.42
C GLY A 55 1.47 0.96 19.61
N GLY A 56 2.02 -0.17 20.07
CA GLY A 56 2.82 -0.26 21.28
C GLY A 56 2.03 -0.25 22.60
N ALA A 57 0.70 -0.36 22.53
CA ALA A 57 -0.15 -0.52 23.70
C ALA A 57 0.07 -1.88 24.38
N GLN A 58 -0.42 -2.00 25.62
CA GLN A 58 -0.38 -3.27 26.36
C GLN A 58 -1.45 -4.25 25.88
N LYS A 59 -2.64 -3.75 25.54
CA LYS A 59 -3.75 -4.56 25.04
C LYS A 59 -4.11 -4.12 23.62
N PRO A 60 -4.36 -5.05 22.69
CA PRO A 60 -4.51 -4.71 21.29
C PRO A 60 -5.89 -4.14 20.93
N TYR A 61 -6.89 -4.31 21.79
CA TYR A 61 -8.29 -4.13 21.43
C TYR A 61 -8.65 -2.69 21.04
N LEU A 62 -8.31 -1.71 21.89
CA LEU A 62 -8.61 -0.30 21.62
C LEU A 62 -7.93 0.19 20.33
N VAL A 63 -6.68 -0.19 20.13
CA VAL A 63 -5.90 0.23 18.95
C VAL A 63 -6.41 -0.47 17.69
N ASN A 64 -6.80 -1.74 17.78
CA ASN A 64 -7.45 -2.47 16.68
C ASN A 64 -8.82 -1.85 16.35
N THR A 65 -9.63 -1.47 17.34
CA THR A 65 -10.86 -0.70 17.09
C THR A 65 -10.58 0.63 16.40
N GLY A 66 -9.55 1.36 16.85
CA GLY A 66 -9.09 2.59 16.22
C GLY A 66 -8.70 2.37 14.75
N ASN A 67 -7.84 1.39 14.48
CA ASN A 67 -7.40 1.07 13.12
C ASN A 67 -8.55 0.64 12.22
N ALA A 68 -9.50 -0.15 12.72
CA ALA A 68 -10.70 -0.51 11.98
C ALA A 68 -11.48 0.76 11.57
N LEU A 69 -11.66 1.70 12.49
CA LEU A 69 -12.28 3.00 12.21
C LEU A 69 -11.47 3.83 11.21
N THR A 70 -10.14 3.85 11.32
CA THR A 70 -9.25 4.51 10.36
C THR A 70 -9.47 3.99 8.95
N PHE A 71 -9.50 2.67 8.75
CA PHE A 71 -9.72 2.09 7.43
C PHE A 71 -11.15 2.33 6.90
N CYS A 72 -12.17 2.26 7.75
CA CYS A 72 -13.55 2.64 7.38
C CYS A 72 -13.63 4.09 6.90
N MET A 73 -13.04 5.02 7.65
CA MET A 73 -13.01 6.45 7.28
C MET A 73 -12.15 6.71 6.05
N MET A 74 -11.10 5.91 5.84
CA MET A 74 -10.27 5.98 4.64
C MET A 74 -11.06 5.63 3.37
N VAL A 75 -11.90 4.59 3.41
CA VAL A 75 -12.79 4.23 2.29
C VAL A 75 -13.71 5.40 1.93
N LEU A 76 -14.33 6.04 2.93
CA LEU A 76 -15.25 7.17 2.72
C LEU A 76 -14.53 8.42 2.19
N SER A 77 -13.34 8.72 2.73
CA SER A 77 -12.57 9.90 2.33
C SER A 77 -11.94 9.73 0.94
N CYS A 78 -11.50 8.52 0.57
CA CYS A 78 -11.06 8.22 -0.80
C CYS A 78 -12.15 8.56 -1.82
N TRP A 79 -13.41 8.18 -1.57
CA TRP A 79 -14.53 8.55 -2.45
C TRP A 79 -14.76 10.07 -2.55
N SER A 80 -14.50 10.79 -1.46
CA SER A 80 -14.71 12.25 -1.39
C SER A 80 -13.52 13.04 -1.94
N THR A 81 -12.38 12.41 -2.22
CA THR A 81 -11.13 13.13 -2.52
C THR A 81 -11.18 13.89 -3.84
N SER A 82 -11.85 13.37 -4.87
CA SER A 82 -11.98 14.08 -6.15
C SER A 82 -12.69 15.44 -6.00
N ALA A 83 -13.69 15.50 -5.11
CA ALA A 83 -14.35 16.76 -4.77
C ALA A 83 -13.41 17.69 -4.00
N ILE A 84 -12.70 17.17 -2.99
CA ILE A 84 -11.75 17.93 -2.18
C ILE A 84 -10.66 18.55 -3.08
N VAL A 85 -9.99 17.75 -3.90
CA VAL A 85 -8.92 18.23 -4.80
C VAL A 85 -9.45 19.30 -5.77
N LYS A 86 -10.70 19.19 -6.24
CA LYS A 86 -11.34 20.20 -7.10
C LYS A 86 -11.47 21.56 -6.40
N TYR A 87 -11.81 21.59 -5.10
CA TYR A 87 -12.04 22.84 -4.37
C TYR A 87 -10.76 23.41 -3.73
N ILE A 88 -9.94 22.60 -3.06
CA ILE A 88 -8.75 23.07 -2.32
C ILE A 88 -7.43 22.90 -3.07
N GLY A 89 -7.47 22.26 -4.25
CA GLY A 89 -6.29 21.94 -5.05
C GLY A 89 -5.46 20.78 -4.48
N ILE A 90 -4.60 20.20 -5.31
CA ILE A 90 -3.79 19.02 -4.93
C ILE A 90 -2.83 19.31 -3.76
N LYS A 91 -2.32 20.54 -3.70
CA LYS A 91 -1.43 20.98 -2.62
C LYS A 91 -2.17 21.08 -1.30
N GLY A 92 -3.37 21.67 -1.30
CA GLY A 92 -4.23 21.75 -0.11
C GLY A 92 -4.63 20.36 0.37
N ALA A 93 -4.98 19.48 -0.57
CA ALA A 93 -5.32 18.09 -0.27
C ALA A 93 -4.14 17.34 0.38
N LEU A 94 -2.91 17.50 -0.11
CA LEU A 94 -1.72 16.91 0.54
C LEU A 94 -1.51 17.43 1.97
N ILE A 95 -1.68 18.74 2.19
CA ILE A 95 -1.54 19.35 3.54
C ILE A 95 -2.57 18.74 4.48
N VAL A 96 -3.86 18.78 4.12
CA VAL A 96 -4.95 18.18 4.91
C VAL A 96 -4.67 16.70 5.18
N GLY A 97 -4.16 15.99 4.16
CA GLY A 97 -3.84 14.58 4.26
C GLY A 97 -2.76 14.25 5.31
N THR A 98 -1.86 15.19 5.63
CA THR A 98 -0.82 14.97 6.65
C THR A 98 -1.27 15.28 8.08
N ILE A 99 -2.34 16.06 8.28
CA ILE A 99 -2.72 16.59 9.60
C ILE A 99 -3.22 15.50 10.54
N GLY A 100 -4.06 14.57 10.07
CA GLY A 100 -4.74 13.59 10.93
C GLY A 100 -3.85 12.55 11.60
N PHE A 101 -2.59 12.40 11.18
CA PHE A 101 -1.67 11.42 11.75
C PHE A 101 -1.18 11.82 13.15
N ALA A 102 -0.90 13.11 13.39
CA ALA A 102 -0.41 13.60 14.69
C ALA A 102 -1.45 13.44 15.83
N PRO A 103 -2.75 13.77 15.64
CA PRO A 103 -3.79 13.52 16.64
C PRO A 103 -3.91 12.05 17.04
N TYR A 104 -3.74 11.11 16.11
CA TYR A 104 -3.77 9.67 16.43
C TYR A 104 -2.60 9.27 17.34
N SER A 105 -1.38 9.70 17.03
CA SER A 105 -0.22 9.47 17.90
C SER A 105 -0.35 10.14 19.25
N ALA A 106 -0.96 11.33 19.32
CA ALA A 106 -1.29 12.02 20.56
C ALA A 106 -2.32 11.23 21.40
N GLY A 107 -3.31 10.61 20.74
CA GLY A 107 -4.24 9.67 21.36
C GLY A 107 -3.53 8.49 21.98
N LEU A 108 -2.62 7.84 21.24
CA LEU A 108 -1.82 6.73 21.76
C LEU A 108 -0.92 7.15 22.93
N TYR A 109 -0.34 8.36 22.87
CA TYR A 109 0.43 8.93 23.98
C TYR A 109 -0.43 9.11 25.24
N LEU A 110 -1.59 9.76 25.15
CA LEU A 110 -2.45 9.98 26.32
C LEU A 110 -3.01 8.66 26.86
N ASN A 111 -3.31 7.71 25.99
CA ASN A 111 -3.70 6.37 26.41
C ASN A 111 -2.57 5.67 27.17
N ASN A 112 -1.36 5.69 26.61
CA ASN A 112 -0.19 5.09 27.22
C ASN A 112 0.12 5.75 28.56
N ARG A 113 0.15 7.08 28.66
CA ARG A 113 0.58 7.78 29.87
C ARG A 113 -0.51 7.87 30.94
N TYR A 114 -1.74 8.14 30.54
CA TYR A 114 -2.85 8.53 31.42
C TYR A 114 -4.10 7.64 31.31
N GLY A 115 -4.11 6.64 30.42
CA GLY A 115 -5.27 5.75 30.24
C GLY A 115 -6.45 6.38 29.50
N VAL A 116 -6.25 7.52 28.81
CA VAL A 116 -7.32 8.19 28.06
C VAL A 116 -7.64 7.42 26.78
N GLU A 117 -8.89 7.04 26.55
CA GLU A 117 -9.29 6.21 25.40
C GLU A 117 -9.95 6.99 24.27
N TRP A 118 -10.77 8.01 24.58
CA TRP A 118 -11.57 8.72 23.58
C TRP A 118 -10.73 9.39 22.49
N LEU A 119 -9.54 9.90 22.84
CA LEU A 119 -8.66 10.57 21.88
C LEU A 119 -8.03 9.56 20.90
N VAL A 120 -7.87 8.29 21.28
CA VAL A 120 -7.42 7.24 20.35
C VAL A 120 -8.44 7.06 19.24
N ILE A 121 -9.73 7.01 19.59
CA ILE A 121 -10.83 6.83 18.63
C ILE A 121 -11.02 8.08 17.77
N LEU A 122 -11.04 9.27 18.37
CA LEU A 122 -11.13 10.52 17.61
C LEU A 122 -9.92 10.69 16.69
N GLY A 123 -8.72 10.48 17.22
CA GLY A 123 -7.48 10.54 16.45
C GLY A 123 -7.48 9.54 15.30
N ALA A 124 -7.98 8.32 15.51
CA ALA A 124 -8.10 7.31 14.47
C ALA A 124 -9.08 7.72 13.36
N ALA A 125 -10.19 8.37 13.70
CA ALA A 125 -11.13 8.91 12.71
C ALA A 125 -10.48 10.03 11.87
N LEU A 126 -9.82 11.00 12.52
CA LEU A 126 -9.11 12.08 11.86
C LEU A 126 -7.98 11.55 10.97
N CYS A 127 -7.24 10.55 11.46
CA CYS A 127 -6.21 9.85 10.71
C CYS A 127 -6.78 9.16 9.49
N GLY A 128 -7.92 8.47 9.60
CA GLY A 128 -8.55 7.77 8.46
C GLY A 128 -9.02 8.73 7.37
N ILE A 129 -9.66 9.84 7.75
CA ILE A 129 -10.07 10.89 6.81
C ILE A 129 -8.85 11.50 6.11
N SER A 130 -7.82 11.83 6.87
CA SER A 130 -6.60 12.44 6.33
C SER A 130 -5.84 11.45 5.46
N ALA A 131 -5.75 10.18 5.85
CA ALA A 131 -5.12 9.13 5.07
C ALA A 131 -5.78 9.02 3.68
N GLY A 132 -7.11 8.91 3.58
CA GLY A 132 -7.73 8.74 2.26
C GLY A 132 -7.44 9.91 1.31
N ILE A 133 -7.46 11.14 1.84
CA ILE A 133 -7.08 12.34 1.09
C ILE A 133 -5.59 12.30 0.70
N PHE A 134 -4.72 11.90 1.64
CA PHE A 134 -3.28 11.80 1.43
C PHE A 134 -2.93 10.83 0.31
N TRP A 135 -3.41 9.59 0.37
CA TRP A 135 -3.11 8.54 -0.60
C TRP A 135 -3.61 8.89 -2.00
N ALA A 136 -4.81 9.46 -2.11
CA ALA A 136 -5.32 9.91 -3.40
C ALA A 136 -4.55 11.13 -3.95
N SER A 137 -4.14 12.06 -3.09
CA SER A 137 -3.28 13.18 -3.49
C SER A 137 -1.89 12.71 -3.94
N GLU A 138 -1.33 11.76 -3.19
CA GLU A 138 -0.04 11.13 -3.46
C GLU A 138 -0.04 10.38 -4.79
N ALA A 139 -1.07 9.56 -5.06
CA ALA A 139 -1.22 8.87 -6.34
C ALA A 139 -1.31 9.87 -7.52
N ALA A 140 -2.12 10.92 -7.38
CA ALA A 140 -2.25 11.94 -8.41
C ALA A 140 -0.93 12.69 -8.67
N ILE A 141 -0.19 13.08 -7.62
CA ILE A 141 1.12 13.71 -7.76
C ILE A 141 2.13 12.74 -8.40
N GLY A 142 2.17 11.49 -7.92
CA GLY A 142 3.12 10.47 -8.40
C GLY A 142 2.91 10.09 -9.87
N ILE A 143 1.68 10.12 -10.38
CA ILE A 143 1.36 9.83 -11.77
C ILE A 143 1.56 11.06 -12.66
N SER A 144 1.10 12.22 -12.19
CA SER A 144 0.98 13.42 -13.03
C SER A 144 2.15 14.36 -12.94
N TYR A 145 3.02 14.34 -11.92
CA TYR A 145 4.17 15.27 -11.90
C TYR A 145 5.33 14.77 -12.77
N PRO A 146 5.73 13.48 -12.69
CA PRO A 146 6.77 12.91 -13.54
C PRO A 146 6.41 12.89 -15.03
N GLU A 147 7.43 12.91 -15.87
CA GLU A 147 7.34 12.55 -17.29
C GLU A 147 7.04 11.05 -17.43
N PRO A 148 6.29 10.61 -18.45
CA PRO A 148 5.96 9.20 -18.66
C PRO A 148 7.18 8.27 -18.65
N LYS A 149 8.29 8.69 -19.28
CA LYS A 149 9.56 7.93 -19.33
C LYS A 149 10.22 7.75 -17.96
N ASN A 150 10.06 8.72 -17.06
CA ASN A 150 10.73 8.77 -15.76
C ASN A 150 9.80 8.42 -14.57
N ARG A 151 8.51 8.17 -14.86
CA ARG A 151 7.47 7.93 -13.84
C ARG A 151 7.82 6.79 -12.89
N GLY A 152 8.19 5.62 -13.41
CA GLY A 152 8.53 4.45 -12.58
C GLY A 152 9.68 4.72 -11.62
N ARG A 153 10.75 5.36 -12.10
CA ARG A 153 11.92 5.72 -11.28
C ARG A 153 11.57 6.70 -10.16
N LEU A 154 10.76 7.71 -10.46
CA LEU A 154 10.33 8.72 -9.49
C LEU A 154 9.38 8.14 -8.44
N VAL A 155 8.46 7.26 -8.85
CA VAL A 155 7.59 6.51 -7.94
C VAL A 155 8.40 5.62 -7.00
N ALA A 156 9.38 4.86 -7.51
CA ALA A 156 10.26 4.02 -6.69
C ALA A 156 11.10 4.85 -5.70
N TYR A 157 11.66 5.98 -6.15
CA TYR A 157 12.39 6.91 -5.28
C TYR A 157 11.50 7.44 -4.15
N TRP A 158 10.29 7.89 -4.47
CA TRP A 158 9.32 8.35 -3.49
C TRP A 158 8.94 7.25 -2.47
N LEU A 159 8.60 6.05 -2.93
CA LEU A 159 8.24 4.92 -2.06
C LEU A 159 9.35 4.54 -1.06
N THR A 160 10.60 4.79 -1.42
CA THR A 160 11.74 4.55 -0.53
C THR A 160 11.62 5.38 0.76
N TRP A 161 11.12 6.62 0.68
CA TRP A 161 10.93 7.48 1.85
C TRP A 161 9.92 6.91 2.85
N THR A 162 8.81 6.34 2.36
CA THR A 162 7.81 5.69 3.21
C THR A 162 8.44 4.53 3.98
N ARG A 163 9.32 3.74 3.34
CA ARG A 163 10.05 2.63 3.98
C ARG A 163 11.09 3.11 4.97
N LEU A 164 11.82 4.19 4.64
CA LEU A 164 12.74 4.81 5.58
C LEU A 164 12.04 5.26 6.85
N GLY A 165 10.81 5.78 6.75
CA GLY A 165 9.99 6.13 7.92
C GLY A 165 9.67 4.94 8.81
N GLN A 166 9.30 3.81 8.21
CA GLN A 166 9.04 2.55 8.94
C GLN A 166 10.29 2.03 9.64
N ILE A 167 11.43 1.99 8.94
CA ILE A 167 12.71 1.48 9.46
C ILE A 167 13.22 2.38 10.58
N LEU A 168 13.22 3.70 10.38
CA LEU A 168 13.67 4.66 11.40
C LEU A 168 12.78 4.60 12.64
N GLY A 169 11.45 4.53 12.47
CA GLY A 169 10.53 4.39 13.59
C GLY A 169 10.75 3.08 14.37
N GLY A 170 11.03 1.98 13.67
CA GLY A 170 11.45 0.71 14.29
C GLY A 170 12.76 0.86 15.09
N ALA A 171 13.76 1.53 14.52
CA ALA A 171 15.06 1.76 15.16
C ALA A 171 14.96 2.65 16.41
N ILE A 172 14.22 3.77 16.34
CA ILE A 172 13.96 4.65 17.48
C ILE A 172 13.31 3.85 18.61
N ASN A 173 12.32 3.05 18.26
CA ASN A 173 11.59 2.29 19.25
C ASN A 173 12.45 1.18 19.90
N LEU A 174 13.29 0.49 19.11
CA LEU A 174 14.26 -0.47 19.64
C LEU A 174 15.24 0.20 20.60
N GLY A 175 15.84 1.31 20.19
CA GLY A 175 16.80 2.05 21.03
C GLY A 175 16.19 2.50 22.35
N MET A 176 14.92 2.92 22.37
CA MET A 176 14.27 3.41 23.59
C MET A 176 13.62 2.33 24.47
N ASN A 177 13.53 1.09 24.01
CA ASN A 177 12.90 0.00 24.76
C ASN A 177 13.82 -1.21 24.97
N VAL A 178 15.11 -1.10 24.63
CA VAL A 178 16.08 -2.20 24.72
C VAL A 178 16.16 -2.82 26.13
N ASP A 179 15.99 -2.00 27.16
CA ASP A 179 16.08 -2.44 28.57
C ASP A 179 14.75 -2.96 29.14
N ARG A 180 13.65 -2.94 28.38
CA ARG A 180 12.31 -3.34 28.85
C ARG A 180 11.99 -4.79 28.48
N ASN A 181 12.38 -5.71 29.35
CA ASN A 181 12.23 -7.17 29.17
C ASN A 181 10.87 -7.75 29.58
N GLU A 182 9.93 -6.94 30.04
CA GLU A 182 8.60 -7.38 30.48
C GLU A 182 7.51 -7.16 29.43
N ALA A 183 6.34 -7.79 29.60
CA ALA A 183 5.13 -7.40 28.90
C ALA A 183 4.67 -6.02 29.37
N GLY A 184 4.03 -5.26 28.48
CA GLY A 184 3.55 -3.93 28.83
C GLY A 184 3.41 -3.04 27.63
N LYS A 185 3.56 -1.73 27.86
CA LYS A 185 3.46 -0.71 26.83
C LYS A 185 4.83 -0.13 26.51
N VAL A 186 5.04 0.27 25.26
CA VAL A 186 6.28 0.93 24.84
C VAL A 186 6.49 2.25 25.60
N SER A 187 7.72 2.73 25.64
CA SER A 187 8.05 4.03 26.21
C SER A 187 7.21 5.14 25.59
N TYR A 188 6.56 5.95 26.43
CA TYR A 188 5.74 7.05 25.95
C TYR A 188 6.54 8.11 25.18
N ASN A 189 7.86 8.15 25.38
CA ASN A 189 8.79 8.99 24.62
C ASN A 189 8.75 8.67 23.12
N VAL A 190 8.41 7.42 22.72
CA VAL A 190 8.30 7.02 21.31
C VAL A 190 7.23 7.88 20.62
N TYR A 191 6.08 8.03 21.28
CA TYR A 191 5.00 8.84 20.74
C TYR A 191 5.37 10.32 20.69
N LEU A 192 6.09 10.86 21.68
CA LEU A 192 6.53 12.26 21.63
C LEU A 192 7.40 12.56 20.40
N ILE A 193 8.34 11.66 20.09
CA ILE A 193 9.18 11.78 18.89
C ILE A 193 8.32 11.68 17.62
N PHE A 194 7.41 10.71 17.56
CA PHE A 194 6.56 10.53 16.38
C PHE A 194 5.59 11.70 16.16
N ILE A 195 5.00 12.24 17.23
CA ILE A 195 4.16 13.45 17.17
C ILE A 195 4.97 14.62 16.64
N ALA A 196 6.17 14.86 17.17
CA ALA A 196 7.02 15.96 16.72
C ALA A 196 7.35 15.86 15.21
N LEU A 197 7.72 14.67 14.74
CA LEU A 197 7.99 14.42 13.32
C LEU A 197 6.73 14.53 12.44
N GLN A 198 5.59 14.02 12.90
CA GLN A 198 4.32 14.11 12.18
C GLN A 198 3.83 15.56 12.06
N CYS A 199 4.02 16.37 13.09
CA CYS A 199 3.72 17.80 13.06
C CYS A 199 4.54 18.55 12.00
N CYS A 200 5.70 18.04 11.58
CA CYS A 200 6.47 18.60 10.46
C CYS A 200 5.86 18.30 9.08
N GLY A 201 5.00 17.27 8.98
CA GLY A 201 4.40 16.82 7.71
C GLY A 201 3.63 17.92 6.95
N PRO A 202 2.72 18.67 7.60
CA PRO A 202 2.00 19.76 6.95
C PRO A 202 2.93 20.86 6.43
N PHE A 203 4.02 21.15 7.15
CA PHE A 203 5.00 22.13 6.73
C PHE A 203 5.83 21.64 5.53
N ALA A 204 6.17 20.36 5.49
CA ALA A 204 6.78 19.76 4.30
C ALA A 204 5.82 19.85 3.10
N ALA A 205 4.53 19.54 3.29
CA ALA A 205 3.51 19.63 2.23
C ALA A 205 3.35 21.06 1.68
N LEU A 206 3.56 22.10 2.51
CA LEU A 206 3.58 23.50 2.05
C LEU A 206 4.71 23.80 1.06
N LEU A 207 5.78 23.00 1.02
CA LEU A 207 6.88 23.16 0.07
C LEU A 207 6.59 22.56 -1.31
N LEU A 208 5.47 21.83 -1.46
CA LEU A 208 5.06 21.26 -2.73
C LEU A 208 4.73 22.36 -3.74
N ASN A 209 5.19 22.21 -4.98
CA ASN A 209 4.80 23.12 -6.05
C ASN A 209 3.37 22.87 -6.49
N HIS A 210 2.69 23.96 -6.83
CA HIS A 210 1.43 23.88 -7.56
C HIS A 210 1.67 23.23 -8.94
N PRO A 211 0.76 22.40 -9.46
CA PRO A 211 0.92 21.71 -10.75
C PRO A 211 1.36 22.64 -11.88
N SER A 212 0.75 23.83 -11.96
CA SER A 212 1.06 24.87 -12.96
C SER A 212 2.49 25.44 -12.88
N LYS A 213 3.20 25.24 -11.77
CA LYS A 213 4.57 25.70 -11.54
C LYS A 213 5.62 24.59 -11.72
N VAL A 214 5.19 23.34 -11.87
CA VAL A 214 6.10 22.21 -12.11
C VAL A 214 6.66 22.32 -13.52
N GLN A 215 7.97 22.17 -13.64
CA GLN A 215 8.69 22.22 -14.91
C GLN A 215 9.23 20.83 -15.20
N ARG A 216 8.75 20.21 -16.28
CA ARG A 216 9.29 18.95 -16.79
C ARG A 216 10.36 19.25 -17.84
N SER A 217 11.30 18.33 -17.97
CA SER A 217 12.38 18.36 -18.97
C SER A 217 11.83 18.15 -20.38
N ASP A 218 10.66 17.49 -20.51
CA ASP A 218 9.93 17.36 -21.77
C ASP A 218 9.18 18.64 -22.22
N GLY A 219 9.28 19.74 -21.46
CA GLY A 219 8.63 21.02 -21.74
C GLY A 219 7.11 21.03 -21.58
N LYS A 220 6.47 19.88 -21.31
CA LYS A 220 5.02 19.78 -21.18
C LYS A 220 4.58 20.21 -19.79
N LYS A 221 3.45 20.94 -19.73
CA LYS A 221 2.83 21.31 -18.46
C LYS A 221 2.25 20.07 -17.77
N VAL A 222 2.27 20.06 -16.45
CA VAL A 222 1.55 19.07 -15.67
C VAL A 222 0.06 19.36 -15.80
N ASP A 223 -0.63 18.46 -16.49
CA ASP A 223 -2.08 18.46 -16.52
C ASP A 223 -2.61 17.52 -15.44
N LEU A 224 -3.37 18.08 -14.51
CA LEU A 224 -4.21 17.32 -13.60
C LEU A 224 -5.61 17.31 -14.21
N THR A 225 -5.79 16.56 -15.29
CA THR A 225 -7.12 16.16 -15.73
C THR A 225 -7.67 15.20 -14.67
N ILE A 226 -8.22 15.80 -13.61
CA ILE A 226 -9.05 15.08 -12.67
C ILE A 226 -10.22 14.56 -13.51
N PHE A 227 -10.29 13.24 -13.56
CA PHE A 227 -11.25 12.36 -14.22
C PHE A 227 -12.61 12.99 -14.53
N ASP A 228 -13.19 12.54 -15.65
CA ASP A 228 -14.56 12.78 -16.10
C ASP A 228 -15.58 12.87 -14.95
N HIS A 229 -16.74 13.49 -15.23
CA HIS A 229 -17.84 13.68 -14.29
C HIS A 229 -17.93 12.54 -13.25
N PRO A 230 -17.91 12.82 -11.92
CA PRO A 230 -17.73 11.80 -10.87
C PRO A 230 -18.65 10.58 -10.97
N TRP A 231 -19.86 10.76 -11.52
CA TRP A 231 -20.84 9.71 -11.74
C TRP A 231 -20.44 8.73 -12.87
N THR A 232 -19.86 9.26 -13.95
CA THR A 232 -19.33 8.45 -15.05
C THR A 232 -18.16 7.59 -14.58
N GLU A 233 -17.24 8.19 -13.81
CA GLU A 233 -16.12 7.46 -13.22
C GLU A 233 -16.59 6.43 -12.19
N PHE A 234 -17.61 6.75 -11.38
CA PHE A 234 -18.23 5.81 -10.45
C PHE A 234 -18.85 4.60 -11.16
N LYS A 235 -19.61 4.84 -12.23
CA LYS A 235 -20.23 3.76 -13.03
C LYS A 235 -19.17 2.90 -13.72
N ALA A 236 -18.13 3.53 -14.28
CA ALA A 236 -17.01 2.83 -14.90
C ALA A 236 -16.23 1.98 -13.89
N THR A 237 -15.91 2.55 -12.72
CA THR A 237 -15.23 1.87 -11.61
C THR A 237 -16.06 0.70 -11.08
N THR A 238 -17.36 0.88 -10.91
CA THR A 238 -18.28 -0.20 -10.48
C THR A 238 -18.33 -1.33 -11.50
N LYS A 239 -18.38 -1.01 -12.80
CA LYS A 239 -18.30 -2.01 -13.87
C LYS A 239 -16.98 -2.78 -13.83
N THR A 240 -15.86 -2.09 -13.61
CA THR A 240 -14.54 -2.73 -13.48
C THR A 240 -14.44 -3.61 -12.22
N PHE A 241 -15.05 -3.21 -11.11
CA PHE A 241 -15.11 -4.01 -9.88
C PHE A 241 -15.89 -5.32 -10.09
N LEU A 242 -17.00 -5.25 -10.83
CA LEU A 242 -17.85 -6.41 -11.16
C LEU A 242 -17.28 -7.30 -12.26
N ARG A 243 -16.10 -6.97 -12.79
CA ARG A 243 -15.42 -7.81 -13.79
C ARG A 243 -15.00 -9.14 -13.15
N LYS A 244 -15.29 -10.24 -13.84
CA LYS A 244 -15.06 -11.61 -13.35
C LYS A 244 -13.63 -11.81 -12.84
N GLU A 245 -12.64 -11.30 -13.57
CA GLU A 245 -11.22 -11.38 -13.22
C GLU A 245 -10.92 -10.70 -11.88
N PHE A 246 -11.52 -9.54 -11.61
CA PHE A 246 -11.32 -8.81 -10.36
C PHE A 246 -12.06 -9.49 -9.20
N LEU A 247 -13.31 -9.91 -9.42
CA LEU A 247 -14.12 -10.61 -8.42
C LEU A 247 -13.44 -11.90 -7.92
N LEU A 248 -12.78 -12.64 -8.82
CA LEU A 248 -12.01 -13.84 -8.46
C LEU A 248 -10.78 -13.54 -7.59
N LEU A 249 -10.27 -12.31 -7.60
CA LEU A 249 -9.12 -11.89 -6.80
C LEU A 249 -9.50 -11.32 -5.43
N ILE A 250 -10.77 -11.01 -5.17
CA ILE A 250 -11.19 -10.33 -3.92
C ILE A 250 -10.77 -11.10 -2.67
N LEU A 251 -10.95 -12.43 -2.64
CA LEU A 251 -10.55 -13.24 -1.50
C LEU A 251 -9.03 -13.34 -1.36
N TRP A 252 -8.30 -13.31 -2.48
CA TRP A 252 -6.83 -13.35 -2.47
C TRP A 252 -6.21 -12.03 -2.01
N ILE A 253 -6.78 -10.90 -2.43
CA ILE A 253 -6.46 -9.57 -1.90
C ILE A 253 -6.80 -9.56 -0.40
N GLY A 254 -7.98 -10.07 -0.06
CA GLY A 254 -8.49 -10.12 1.30
C GLY A 254 -7.59 -10.88 2.26
N GLN A 255 -7.20 -12.11 1.94
CA GLN A 255 -6.30 -12.88 2.82
C GLN A 255 -4.94 -12.19 3.01
N ALA A 256 -4.42 -11.55 1.96
CA ALA A 256 -3.14 -10.87 2.03
C ALA A 256 -3.18 -9.75 3.06
N VAL A 257 -4.16 -8.83 2.96
CA VAL A 257 -4.21 -7.68 3.85
C VAL A 257 -4.88 -7.94 5.19
N TYR A 258 -5.76 -8.94 5.27
CA TYR A 258 -6.33 -9.39 6.54
C TYR A 258 -5.22 -9.89 7.48
N SER A 259 -4.15 -10.47 6.92
CA SER A 259 -2.97 -10.92 7.67
C SER A 259 -2.36 -9.85 8.57
N GLU A 260 -2.45 -8.58 8.18
CA GLU A 260 -1.77 -7.46 8.85
C GLU A 260 -2.14 -7.35 10.32
N ALA A 261 -3.45 -7.26 10.61
CA ALA A 261 -3.91 -7.17 11.99
C ALA A 261 -3.57 -8.44 12.78
N VAL A 262 -3.52 -9.62 12.12
CA VAL A 262 -3.23 -10.90 12.77
C VAL A 262 -1.80 -10.93 13.30
N PHE A 263 -0.78 -10.65 12.46
CA PHE A 263 0.60 -10.75 12.92
C PHE A 263 0.99 -9.61 13.87
N PHE A 264 0.41 -8.40 13.73
CA PHE A 264 0.63 -7.33 14.71
C PHE A 264 -0.07 -7.60 16.04
N THR A 265 -1.26 -8.21 16.02
CA THR A 265 -1.95 -8.62 17.26
C THR A 265 -1.21 -9.78 17.93
N TYR A 266 -0.73 -10.74 17.15
CA TYR A 266 0.08 -11.87 17.64
C TYR A 266 1.31 -11.38 18.42
N ILE A 267 2.11 -10.47 17.84
CA ILE A 267 3.29 -9.98 18.53
C ILE A 267 2.93 -9.12 19.75
N ALA A 268 1.80 -8.40 19.72
CA ALA A 268 1.30 -7.62 20.86
C ALA A 268 0.91 -8.49 22.06
N LEU A 269 0.37 -9.68 21.82
CA LEU A 269 -0.15 -10.57 22.87
C LEU A 269 0.93 -11.42 23.55
N PHE A 270 1.91 -11.91 22.79
CA PHE A 270 2.79 -13.00 23.25
C PHE A 270 4.26 -12.62 23.42
N PHE A 271 4.62 -11.33 23.37
CA PHE A 271 6.03 -10.90 23.42
C PHE A 271 6.27 -9.71 24.35
N SER A 272 7.48 -9.63 24.88
CA SER A 272 7.97 -8.50 25.68
C SER A 272 8.05 -7.21 24.84
N VAL A 273 8.13 -6.06 25.50
CA VAL A 273 8.24 -4.76 24.82
C VAL A 273 9.48 -4.70 23.91
N ARG A 274 10.63 -5.16 24.41
CA ARG A 274 11.87 -5.17 23.62
C ARG A 274 11.86 -6.18 22.47
N ALA A 275 11.22 -7.34 22.65
CA ALA A 275 11.02 -8.30 21.56
C ALA A 275 10.13 -7.72 20.43
N ARG A 276 9.05 -7.02 20.76
CA ARG A 276 8.21 -6.31 19.77
C ARG A 276 8.98 -5.24 19.02
N ALA A 277 9.83 -4.50 19.75
CA ALA A 277 10.70 -3.49 19.17
C ALA A 277 11.73 -4.06 18.19
N LEU A 278 12.30 -5.22 18.51
CA LEU A 278 13.15 -5.97 17.59
C LEU A 278 12.37 -6.44 16.36
N GLY A 279 11.14 -6.92 16.59
CA GLY A 279 10.19 -7.33 15.55
C GLY A 279 9.93 -6.24 14.53
N SER A 280 9.57 -5.04 14.97
CA SER A 280 9.28 -3.92 14.06
C SER A 280 10.46 -3.54 13.17
N PHE A 281 11.69 -3.61 13.70
CA PHE A 281 12.91 -3.29 12.96
C PHE A 281 13.30 -4.40 11.97
N ILE A 282 13.45 -5.64 12.44
CA ILE A 282 13.90 -6.77 11.60
C ILE A 282 12.87 -7.09 10.51
N SER A 283 11.59 -7.14 10.86
CA SER A 283 10.54 -7.49 9.89
C SER A 283 10.47 -6.49 8.73
N GLY A 284 10.70 -5.20 8.99
CA GLY A 284 10.80 -4.17 7.95
C GLY A 284 11.95 -4.43 6.97
N ILE A 285 13.14 -4.76 7.48
CA ILE A 285 14.33 -5.05 6.64
C ILE A 285 14.09 -6.29 5.78
N VAL A 286 13.63 -7.39 6.39
CA VAL A 286 13.41 -8.66 5.68
C VAL A 286 12.32 -8.49 4.62
N ALA A 287 11.23 -7.77 4.93
CA ALA A 287 10.17 -7.48 3.97
C ALA A 287 10.67 -6.66 2.77
N VAL A 288 11.52 -5.65 3.00
CA VAL A 288 12.14 -4.87 1.90
C VAL A 288 13.00 -5.77 1.02
N ILE A 289 13.84 -6.63 1.61
CA ILE A 289 14.68 -7.57 0.84
C ILE A 289 13.80 -8.52 0.02
N ALA A 290 12.83 -9.18 0.65
CA ALA A 290 11.93 -10.13 -0.01
C ALA A 290 11.14 -9.46 -1.15
N GLY A 291 10.62 -8.24 -0.93
CA GLY A 291 9.89 -7.49 -1.94
C GLY A 291 10.75 -7.12 -3.16
N ASN A 292 12.01 -6.73 -2.94
CA ASN A 292 12.94 -6.42 -4.04
C ASN A 292 13.34 -7.67 -4.82
N LEU A 293 13.59 -8.80 -4.15
CA LEU A 293 13.90 -10.07 -4.81
C LEU A 293 12.74 -10.52 -5.73
N LEU A 294 11.50 -10.40 -5.25
CA LEU A 294 10.32 -10.68 -6.08
C LEU A 294 10.21 -9.71 -7.26
N GLY A 295 10.46 -8.40 -7.03
CA GLY A 295 10.46 -7.41 -8.10
C GLY A 295 11.45 -7.75 -9.23
N VAL A 296 12.70 -8.07 -8.87
CA VAL A 296 13.73 -8.50 -9.82
C VAL A 296 13.30 -9.74 -10.61
N TRP A 297 12.66 -10.72 -9.96
CA TRP A 297 12.13 -11.91 -10.63
C TRP A 297 11.01 -11.58 -11.63
N LEU A 298 10.06 -10.73 -11.24
CA LEU A 298 8.93 -10.35 -12.08
C LEU A 298 9.34 -9.49 -13.27
N ASP A 299 10.35 -8.63 -13.09
CA ASP A 299 10.87 -7.75 -14.15
C ASP A 299 11.86 -8.45 -15.08
N GLN A 300 12.18 -9.72 -14.85
CA GLN A 300 13.13 -10.46 -15.68
C GLN A 300 12.55 -10.79 -17.06
N HIS A 301 13.01 -10.09 -18.10
CA HIS A 301 12.58 -10.31 -19.49
C HIS A 301 13.13 -11.59 -20.15
N ARG A 302 14.13 -12.24 -19.54
CA ARG A 302 14.71 -13.51 -20.06
C ARG A 302 13.78 -14.70 -19.90
N VAL A 303 12.77 -14.61 -19.03
CA VAL A 303 11.82 -15.68 -18.73
C VAL A 303 10.43 -15.26 -19.20
N ALA A 304 9.73 -16.15 -19.91
CA ALA A 304 8.39 -15.86 -20.42
C ALA A 304 7.43 -15.46 -19.29
N LEU A 305 6.56 -14.46 -19.56
CA LEU A 305 5.55 -13.93 -18.63
C LEU A 305 4.76 -15.04 -17.91
N LYS A 306 4.29 -16.02 -18.68
CA LYS A 306 3.57 -17.20 -18.18
C LYS A 306 4.35 -17.95 -17.10
N LYS A 307 5.66 -18.16 -17.27
CA LYS A 307 6.49 -18.89 -16.32
C LYS A 307 6.75 -18.06 -15.06
N ARG A 308 7.13 -16.79 -15.21
CA ARG A 308 7.45 -15.92 -14.06
C ARG A 308 6.25 -15.69 -13.14
N ALA A 309 5.06 -15.41 -13.71
CA ALA A 309 3.85 -15.13 -12.95
C ALA A 309 3.35 -16.36 -12.18
N ARG A 310 3.36 -17.54 -12.83
CA ARG A 310 2.93 -18.81 -12.19
C ARG A 310 3.90 -19.29 -11.12
N TRP A 311 5.20 -19.16 -11.36
CA TRP A 311 6.21 -19.48 -10.34
C TRP A 311 6.11 -18.55 -9.13
N ALA A 312 5.98 -17.25 -9.36
CA ALA A 312 5.78 -16.28 -8.28
C ALA A 312 4.53 -16.64 -7.45
N PHE A 313 3.40 -16.90 -8.10
CA PHE A 313 2.17 -17.31 -7.41
C PHE A 313 2.36 -18.60 -6.61
N ALA A 314 2.93 -19.64 -7.21
CA ALA A 314 3.15 -20.92 -6.53
C ALA A 314 4.04 -20.75 -5.29
N VAL A 315 5.17 -20.06 -5.41
CA VAL A 315 6.10 -19.84 -4.30
C VAL A 315 5.45 -19.03 -3.19
N ILE A 316 4.80 -17.90 -3.51
CA ILE A 316 4.16 -17.04 -2.51
C ILE A 316 3.06 -17.81 -1.78
N MET A 317 2.19 -18.52 -2.51
CA MET A 317 1.08 -19.25 -1.90
C MET A 317 1.57 -20.41 -1.04
N THR A 318 2.56 -21.19 -1.51
CA THR A 318 3.12 -22.32 -0.74
C THR A 318 3.81 -21.85 0.54
N LEU A 319 4.65 -20.82 0.46
CA LEU A 319 5.31 -20.27 1.64
C LEU A 319 4.30 -19.71 2.65
N GLN A 320 3.29 -19.00 2.15
CA GLN A 320 2.25 -18.44 2.99
C GLN A 320 1.42 -19.54 3.69
N GLY A 321 1.08 -20.62 2.99
CA GLY A 321 0.44 -21.78 3.59
C GLY A 321 1.27 -22.41 4.71
N ALA A 322 2.58 -22.56 4.49
CA ALA A 322 3.50 -23.07 5.51
C ALA A 322 3.56 -22.16 6.75
N TRP A 323 3.61 -20.84 6.56
CA TRP A 323 3.61 -19.87 7.67
C TRP A 323 2.27 -19.83 8.41
N TRP A 324 1.13 -20.00 7.72
CA TRP A 324 -0.16 -20.11 8.38
C TRP A 324 -0.28 -21.39 9.22
N ILE A 325 0.23 -22.52 8.73
CA ILE A 325 0.29 -23.75 9.52
C ILE A 325 1.16 -23.53 10.77
N TRP A 326 2.35 -22.95 10.61
CA TRP A 326 3.24 -22.64 11.72
C TRP A 326 2.58 -21.71 12.74
N LEU A 327 1.96 -20.61 12.30
CA LEU A 327 1.28 -19.68 13.20
C LEU A 327 0.11 -20.36 13.90
N THR A 328 -0.70 -21.14 13.19
CA THR A 328 -1.85 -21.88 13.74
C THR A 328 -1.40 -22.80 14.87
N ILE A 329 -0.31 -23.56 14.68
CA ILE A 329 0.27 -24.40 15.74
C ILE A 329 0.67 -23.56 16.95
N ASN A 330 1.39 -22.46 16.73
CA ASN A 330 1.84 -21.57 17.81
C ASN A 330 0.65 -20.97 18.58
N VAL A 331 -0.33 -20.36 17.91
CA VAL A 331 -1.47 -19.70 18.60
C VAL A 331 -2.37 -20.71 19.31
N THR A 332 -2.49 -21.94 18.79
CA THR A 332 -3.25 -23.01 19.45
C THR A 332 -2.62 -23.40 20.79
N GLU A 333 -1.29 -23.53 20.81
CA GLU A 333 -0.50 -23.79 22.02
C GLU A 333 -0.55 -22.60 22.98
N PHE A 334 -0.28 -21.39 22.47
CA PHE A 334 -0.20 -20.17 23.27
C PHE A 334 -1.54 -19.75 23.86
N ARG A 335 -2.66 -20.15 23.24
CA ARG A 335 -3.98 -20.00 23.86
C ARG A 335 -4.06 -20.69 25.22
N ARG A 336 -3.39 -21.83 25.39
CA ARG A 336 -3.38 -22.63 26.64
C ARG A 336 -2.29 -22.16 27.59
N THR A 337 -1.09 -21.92 27.08
CA THR A 337 0.10 -21.62 27.89
C THR A 337 0.25 -20.14 28.23
N GLN A 338 -0.38 -19.24 27.47
CA GLN A 338 -0.31 -17.77 27.60
C GLN A 338 1.12 -17.25 27.85
N PRO A 339 2.10 -17.62 27.00
CA PRO A 339 3.49 -17.23 27.21
C PRO A 339 3.71 -15.77 26.85
N ILE A 340 4.71 -15.16 27.48
CA ILE A 340 5.28 -13.87 27.08
C ILE A 340 6.75 -14.15 26.77
N TYR A 341 7.08 -14.18 25.48
CA TYR A 341 8.45 -14.43 25.03
C TYR A 341 9.27 -13.14 25.02
N ASP A 342 10.42 -13.20 25.66
CA ASP A 342 11.54 -12.29 25.47
C ASP A 342 12.55 -12.85 24.45
N TRP A 343 13.37 -11.99 23.83
CA TRP A 343 14.40 -12.44 22.89
C TRP A 343 15.45 -13.37 23.51
N SER A 344 15.54 -13.40 24.84
CA SER A 344 16.51 -14.23 25.59
C SER A 344 15.93 -15.61 25.93
N ASP A 345 14.63 -15.80 25.73
CA ASP A 345 13.92 -16.98 26.20
C ASP A 345 14.11 -18.18 25.26
N PRO A 346 14.22 -19.40 25.79
CA PRO A 346 14.16 -20.62 25.00
C PRO A 346 12.86 -20.67 24.19
N GLY A 347 12.96 -20.95 22.89
CA GLY A 347 11.81 -21.02 22.00
C GLY A 347 11.40 -19.68 21.36
N PHE A 348 12.06 -18.56 21.70
CA PHE A 348 11.83 -17.27 21.04
C PHE A 348 11.90 -17.36 19.52
N GLY A 349 12.93 -18.03 18.96
CA GLY A 349 13.07 -18.15 17.50
C GLY A 349 11.88 -18.84 16.82
N ARG A 350 11.27 -19.84 17.49
CA ARG A 350 10.07 -20.54 17.00
C ARG A 350 8.85 -19.63 17.00
N ALA A 351 8.70 -18.78 18.01
CA ALA A 351 7.58 -17.86 18.13
C ALA A 351 7.77 -16.63 17.22
N PHE A 352 8.97 -16.07 17.19
CA PHE A 352 9.30 -14.81 16.52
C PHE A 352 9.49 -14.97 15.02
N GLY A 353 10.07 -16.09 14.56
CA GLY A 353 10.35 -16.31 13.14
C GLY A 353 9.11 -16.22 12.27
N VAL A 354 7.99 -16.83 12.71
CA VAL A 354 6.73 -16.80 11.95
C VAL A 354 6.19 -15.38 11.77
N PHE A 355 6.37 -14.49 12.75
CA PHE A 355 5.99 -13.08 12.63
C PHE A 355 6.77 -12.39 11.50
N VAL A 356 8.10 -12.51 11.50
CA VAL A 356 8.98 -11.90 10.47
C VAL A 356 8.62 -12.39 9.07
N PHE A 357 8.36 -13.70 8.94
CA PHE A 357 7.99 -14.30 7.67
C PHE A 357 6.58 -13.91 7.21
N LEU A 358 5.61 -13.77 8.10
CA LEU A 358 4.27 -13.28 7.75
C LEU A 358 4.28 -11.82 7.27
N VAL A 359 5.07 -10.95 7.91
CA VAL A 359 5.26 -9.56 7.43
C VAL A 359 5.90 -9.57 6.03
N SER A 360 6.87 -10.45 5.80
CA SER A 360 7.47 -10.63 4.47
C SER A 360 6.47 -11.16 3.45
N GLY A 361 5.60 -12.10 3.86
CA GLY A 361 4.52 -12.65 3.04
C GLY A 361 3.48 -11.62 2.65
N PHE A 362 3.11 -10.72 3.57
CA PHE A 362 2.28 -9.56 3.27
C PHE A 362 2.95 -8.71 2.18
N GLN A 363 4.24 -8.41 2.31
CA GLN A 363 4.97 -7.60 1.33
C GLN A 363 5.06 -8.27 -0.06
N LEU A 364 5.27 -9.60 -0.10
CA LEU A 364 5.29 -10.36 -1.35
C LEU A 364 3.93 -10.34 -2.05
N ASN A 365 2.85 -10.61 -1.31
CA ASN A 365 1.49 -10.53 -1.86
C ASN A 365 1.17 -9.12 -2.35
N TYR A 366 1.55 -8.10 -1.59
CA TYR A 366 1.34 -6.69 -1.95
C TYR A 366 2.01 -6.35 -3.28
N ASN A 367 3.30 -6.67 -3.44
CA ASN A 367 4.01 -6.45 -4.71
C ASN A 367 3.40 -7.27 -5.86
N PHE A 368 3.04 -8.52 -5.60
CA PHE A 368 2.42 -9.37 -6.62
C PHE A 368 1.04 -8.87 -7.05
N ALA A 369 0.28 -8.22 -6.15
CA ALA A 369 -1.03 -7.66 -6.47
C ALA A 369 -0.89 -6.53 -7.50
N PHE A 370 0.06 -5.62 -7.31
CA PHE A 370 0.34 -4.57 -8.32
C PHE A 370 0.78 -5.16 -9.66
N PHE A 371 1.59 -6.22 -9.64
CA PHE A 371 1.97 -6.91 -10.87
C PHE A 371 0.74 -7.50 -11.59
N ILE A 372 -0.13 -8.22 -10.88
CA ILE A 372 -1.38 -8.77 -11.44
C ILE A 372 -2.25 -7.66 -12.03
N ILE A 373 -2.41 -6.53 -11.30
CA ILE A 373 -3.22 -5.41 -11.77
C ILE A 373 -2.62 -4.77 -13.02
N GLY A 374 -1.29 -4.64 -13.08
CA GLY A 374 -0.59 -4.16 -14.28
C GLY A 374 -0.84 -5.05 -15.49
N GLU A 375 -0.70 -6.37 -15.32
CA GLU A 375 -0.93 -7.35 -16.39
C GLU A 375 -2.41 -7.52 -16.78
N LEU A 376 -3.34 -7.18 -15.89
CA LEU A 376 -4.79 -7.23 -16.14
C LEU A 376 -5.33 -5.96 -16.82
N SER A 377 -4.55 -4.88 -16.80
CA SER A 377 -4.95 -3.60 -17.38
C SER A 377 -4.58 -3.52 -18.87
N SER A 378 -5.55 -3.15 -19.72
CA SER A 378 -5.34 -2.98 -21.17
C SER A 378 -5.04 -1.53 -21.55
N SER A 379 -5.27 -0.57 -20.66
CA SER A 379 -4.98 0.85 -20.87
C SER A 379 -4.46 1.52 -19.60
N PRO A 380 -3.68 2.61 -19.70
CA PRO A 380 -3.20 3.37 -18.54
C PRO A 380 -4.32 3.85 -17.61
N GLN A 381 -5.46 4.27 -18.17
CA GLN A 381 -6.64 4.69 -17.42
C GLN A 381 -7.25 3.51 -16.65
N GLU A 382 -7.30 2.32 -17.25
CA GLU A 382 -7.75 1.11 -16.58
C GLU A 382 -6.79 0.68 -15.47
N THR A 383 -5.47 0.81 -15.65
CA THR A 383 -4.48 0.55 -14.60
C THR A 383 -4.75 1.41 -13.37
N ILE A 384 -5.08 2.70 -13.56
CA ILE A 384 -5.39 3.61 -12.45
C ILE A 384 -6.67 3.18 -11.73
N ARG A 385 -7.73 2.86 -12.47
CA ARG A 385 -9.00 2.38 -11.90
C ARG A 385 -8.81 1.08 -11.12
N LEU A 386 -8.13 0.10 -11.70
CA LEU A 386 -7.86 -1.18 -11.04
C LEU A 386 -6.96 -1.02 -9.81
N SER A 387 -5.99 -0.11 -9.85
CA SER A 387 -5.15 0.20 -8.69
C SER A 387 -5.96 0.86 -7.58
N ALA A 388 -6.90 1.75 -7.91
CA ALA A 388 -7.82 2.35 -6.94
C ALA A 388 -8.78 1.30 -6.33
N LEU A 389 -9.31 0.40 -7.16
CA LEU A 389 -10.15 -0.72 -6.71
C LEU A 389 -9.40 -1.70 -5.82
N LEU A 390 -8.16 -2.05 -6.17
CA LEU A 390 -7.28 -2.85 -5.32
C LEU A 390 -7.17 -2.17 -3.96
N ARG A 391 -6.83 -0.88 -3.92
CA ARG A 391 -6.63 -0.16 -2.66
C ARG A 391 -7.89 -0.03 -1.81
N GLY A 392 -9.03 0.22 -2.44
CA GLY A 392 -10.33 0.24 -1.76
C GLY A 392 -10.70 -1.13 -1.17
N THR A 393 -10.49 -2.20 -1.95
CA THR A 393 -10.74 -3.59 -1.51
C THR A 393 -9.82 -3.96 -0.35
N GLU A 394 -8.54 -3.60 -0.43
CA GLU A 394 -7.57 -3.81 0.65
C GLU A 394 -8.02 -3.14 1.95
N SER A 395 -8.41 -1.87 1.85
CA SER A 395 -8.86 -1.07 2.99
C SER A 395 -10.09 -1.67 3.67
N ALA A 396 -11.05 -2.16 2.88
CA ALA A 396 -12.26 -2.81 3.41
C ALA A 396 -11.91 -4.09 4.18
N TRP A 397 -11.02 -4.92 3.65
CA TRP A 397 -10.55 -6.13 4.34
C TRP A 397 -9.73 -5.83 5.59
N GLN A 398 -8.89 -4.80 5.57
CA GLN A 398 -8.16 -4.35 6.75
C GLN A 398 -9.12 -3.86 7.84
N ALA A 399 -10.16 -3.09 7.49
CA ALA A 399 -11.19 -2.67 8.45
C ALA A 399 -11.85 -3.87 9.14
N VAL A 400 -12.24 -4.89 8.36
CA VAL A 400 -12.81 -6.15 8.90
C VAL A 400 -11.79 -6.88 9.78
N SER A 401 -10.53 -6.96 9.34
CA SER A 401 -9.49 -7.67 10.08
C SER A 401 -9.19 -7.03 11.43
N TYR A 402 -8.93 -5.72 11.45
CA TYR A 402 -8.72 -4.99 12.71
C TYR A 402 -9.98 -4.99 13.58
N GLY A 403 -11.18 -4.91 12.98
CA GLY A 403 -12.43 -4.98 13.72
C GLY A 403 -12.63 -6.33 14.43
N LEU A 404 -12.34 -7.44 13.74
CA LEU A 404 -12.37 -8.77 14.35
C LEU A 404 -11.27 -8.94 15.40
N ASN A 405 -10.04 -8.50 15.13
CA ASN A 405 -8.95 -8.55 16.09
C ASN A 405 -9.12 -7.58 17.28
N ALA A 406 -10.15 -6.73 17.29
CA ALA A 406 -10.54 -5.99 18.50
C ALA A 406 -11.28 -6.88 19.51
N ILE A 407 -11.80 -8.04 19.08
CA ILE A 407 -12.50 -9.01 19.93
C ILE A 407 -11.48 -10.02 20.48
N PRO A 408 -11.41 -10.26 21.81
CA PRO A 408 -10.36 -11.08 22.42
C PRO A 408 -10.18 -12.49 21.84
N ILE A 409 -11.26 -13.21 21.54
CA ILE A 409 -11.16 -14.58 21.01
C ILE A 409 -10.61 -14.61 19.58
N PHE A 410 -10.95 -13.60 18.78
CA PHE A 410 -10.46 -13.45 17.41
C PHE A 410 -8.99 -13.02 17.42
N ALA A 411 -8.64 -12.06 18.27
CA ALA A 411 -7.27 -11.62 18.51
C ALA A 411 -6.32 -12.77 18.90
N ALA A 412 -6.80 -13.67 19.78
CA ALA A 412 -5.98 -14.77 20.28
C ALA A 412 -5.80 -15.92 19.27
N VAL A 413 -6.87 -16.34 18.60
CA VAL A 413 -6.85 -17.50 17.68
C VAL A 413 -7.79 -17.39 16.48
N GLY A 414 -8.96 -16.77 16.65
CA GLY A 414 -10.02 -16.84 15.64
C GLY A 414 -9.64 -16.20 14.31
N SER A 415 -8.95 -15.07 14.34
CA SER A 415 -8.52 -14.36 13.13
C SER A 415 -7.43 -15.13 12.37
N THR A 416 -6.55 -15.86 13.06
CA THR A 416 -5.58 -16.76 12.42
C THR A 416 -6.29 -17.86 11.64
N TYR A 417 -7.29 -18.52 12.25
CA TYR A 417 -8.01 -19.61 11.59
C TYR A 417 -8.86 -19.12 10.43
N ILE A 418 -9.54 -17.97 10.60
CA ILE A 418 -10.28 -17.33 9.51
C ILE A 418 -9.34 -17.04 8.35
N ASN A 419 -8.22 -16.36 8.60
CA ASN A 419 -7.34 -15.97 7.51
C ASN A 419 -6.72 -17.16 6.80
N PHE A 420 -6.40 -18.24 7.53
CA PHE A 420 -5.93 -19.49 6.93
C PHE A 420 -7.02 -20.13 6.04
N GLY A 421 -8.28 -20.08 6.47
CA GLY A 421 -9.42 -20.49 5.65
C GLY A 421 -9.60 -19.63 4.40
N ILE A 422 -9.52 -18.30 4.52
CA ILE A 422 -9.60 -17.37 3.36
C ILE A 422 -8.44 -17.65 2.39
N TRP A 423 -7.22 -17.85 2.90
CA TRP A 423 -6.07 -18.26 2.08
C TRP A 423 -6.39 -19.50 1.25
N GLY A 424 -6.88 -20.57 1.89
CA GLY A 424 -7.23 -21.83 1.20
C GLY A 424 -8.33 -21.64 0.15
N LEU A 425 -9.39 -20.90 0.48
CA LEU A 425 -10.48 -20.58 -0.45
C LEU A 425 -10.03 -19.70 -1.62
N SER A 426 -9.03 -18.85 -1.41
CA SER A 426 -8.53 -17.92 -2.43
C SER A 426 -7.64 -18.58 -3.50
N LEU A 427 -7.05 -19.75 -3.22
CA LEU A 427 -6.09 -20.43 -4.10
C LEU A 427 -6.67 -20.71 -5.48
N VAL A 428 -7.86 -21.32 -5.53
CA VAL A 428 -8.50 -21.73 -6.78
C VAL A 428 -8.94 -20.51 -7.61
N PRO A 429 -9.73 -19.56 -7.06
CA PRO A 429 -10.11 -18.34 -7.79
C PRO A 429 -8.91 -17.54 -8.32
N ALA A 430 -7.87 -17.33 -7.50
CA ALA A 430 -6.70 -16.57 -7.92
C ALA A 430 -5.91 -17.31 -9.02
N TRP A 431 -5.77 -18.63 -8.90
CA TRP A 431 -5.11 -19.43 -9.94
C TRP A 431 -5.82 -19.36 -11.29
N LEU A 432 -7.16 -19.31 -11.31
CA LEU A 432 -7.94 -19.17 -12.55
C LEU A 432 -7.63 -17.88 -13.31
N VAL A 433 -7.20 -16.82 -12.61
CA VAL A 433 -6.76 -15.56 -13.20
C VAL A 433 -5.29 -15.66 -13.63
N VAL A 434 -4.39 -16.03 -12.71
CA VAL A 434 -2.94 -16.08 -12.97
C VAL A 434 -2.57 -17.04 -14.11
N ARG A 435 -3.31 -18.14 -14.28
CA ARG A 435 -3.06 -19.09 -15.37
C ARG A 435 -3.28 -18.49 -16.76
N LYS A 436 -4.10 -17.44 -16.91
CA LYS A 436 -4.38 -16.81 -18.21
C LYS A 436 -3.21 -15.97 -18.73
N PHE A 437 -2.33 -15.49 -17.84
CA PHE A 437 -1.21 -14.63 -18.24
C PHE A 437 -0.23 -15.34 -19.19
N GLY A 438 0.11 -14.66 -20.29
CA GLY A 438 1.01 -15.17 -21.33
C GLY A 438 0.48 -16.39 -22.08
N THR A 439 -0.85 -16.53 -22.21
CA THR A 439 -1.50 -17.54 -23.08
C THR A 439 -2.24 -16.85 -24.23
N SER A 440 -2.44 -17.55 -25.35
CA SER A 440 -3.02 -16.99 -26.59
C SER A 440 -4.45 -16.45 -26.43
N GLU A 441 -5.15 -16.78 -25.36
CA GLU A 441 -6.44 -16.17 -25.02
C GLU A 441 -6.32 -14.69 -24.64
N SER A 442 -5.19 -14.22 -24.07
CA SER A 442 -5.01 -12.79 -23.79
C SER A 442 -4.75 -11.98 -25.07
N SER A 443 -4.08 -12.58 -26.06
CA SER A 443 -3.87 -11.92 -27.36
C SER A 443 -5.15 -11.79 -28.19
N ASN A 444 -6.14 -12.68 -28.01
CA ASN A 444 -7.43 -12.54 -28.71
C ASN A 444 -8.32 -11.46 -28.08
N SER A 445 -8.30 -11.28 -26.75
CA SER A 445 -9.01 -10.16 -26.12
C SER A 445 -8.40 -8.81 -26.48
N ASP A 446 -7.09 -8.74 -26.70
CA ASP A 446 -6.41 -7.52 -27.16
C ASP A 446 -6.75 -7.20 -28.63
N ALA A 447 -6.93 -8.22 -29.47
CA ALA A 447 -7.35 -8.06 -30.86
C ALA A 447 -8.84 -7.67 -30.99
N GLU A 448 -9.73 -8.26 -30.17
CA GLU A 448 -11.16 -7.91 -30.15
C GLU A 448 -11.41 -6.51 -29.55
N ALA A 449 -10.66 -6.11 -28.52
CA ALA A 449 -10.76 -4.76 -27.94
C ALA A 449 -10.23 -3.66 -28.87
N GLN A 450 -9.22 -3.95 -29.69
CA GLN A 450 -8.76 -3.03 -30.74
C GLN A 450 -9.76 -2.96 -31.91
N GLY A 451 -10.33 -4.10 -32.32
CA GLY A 451 -11.36 -4.18 -33.37
C GLY A 451 -12.62 -3.35 -33.07
N ASP A 452 -13.12 -3.41 -31.83
CA ASP A 452 -14.32 -2.67 -31.40
C ASP A 452 -14.08 -1.15 -31.26
N SER A 453 -12.82 -0.72 -31.15
CA SER A 453 -12.44 0.71 -31.16
C SER A 453 -12.31 1.27 -32.58
N SER A 454 -11.83 0.46 -33.53
CA SER A 454 -11.73 0.84 -34.94
C SER A 454 -13.09 0.93 -35.62
N ASP A 455 -14.05 0.07 -35.27
CA ASP A 455 -15.40 0.12 -35.85
C ASP A 455 -16.20 1.34 -35.36
N LYS A 456 -16.04 1.74 -34.10
CA LYS A 456 -16.67 2.98 -33.58
C LYS A 456 -16.07 4.24 -34.18
N THR A 457 -14.77 4.23 -34.50
CA THR A 457 -14.12 5.38 -35.15
C THR A 457 -14.51 5.49 -36.63
N GLN A 458 -14.89 4.40 -37.31
CA GLN A 458 -15.39 4.46 -38.70
C GLN A 458 -16.88 4.84 -38.80
N LEU A 459 -17.69 4.54 -37.78
CA LEU A 459 -19.10 4.91 -37.76
C LEU A 459 -19.33 6.41 -37.47
N ASP A 460 -18.46 7.06 -36.71
CA ASP A 460 -18.55 8.50 -36.40
C ASP A 460 -18.01 9.42 -37.52
N VAL A 461 -17.39 8.88 -38.57
CA VAL A 461 -16.92 9.65 -39.75
C VAL A 461 -17.95 9.64 -40.90
N LYS A 462 -19.08 8.93 -40.74
CA LYS A 462 -20.07 8.76 -41.81
C LYS A 462 -21.50 9.24 -41.51
N ASN A 463 -21.73 10.02 -40.45
CA ASN A 463 -23.01 10.68 -40.20
C ASN A 463 -22.87 12.19 -40.03
#